data_AF-A0AAV9L7X1-F1
#
_entry.id   AF-A0AAV9L7X1-F1
#
_cell.length_a   1.000
_cell.length_b   1.000
_cell.length_c   1.000
_cell.angle_alpha   90.00
_cell.angle_beta   90.00
_cell.angle_gamma   90.00
#
_symmetry.space_group_name_H-M   'P 1'
#
loop_
_entity.id
_entity.type
_entity.pdbx_description
1 polymer ?
#
loop_
_entity_poly.entity_id
_entity_poly.type
_entity_poly.pdbx_seq_one_letter_code
_entity_poly.pdbx_strand_id
1 'polypeptide(L)'
;MIIKWWNATHTNKAHKIILQSTPILICWNLWKNRCSKKYGGKQSSIARVKFLVMLDTFKLLQTVFPYITWPLEWRRLCTLIESCFHDTKITIV
;
A
#
# COMPACT_ATOMS: atom_id res chain seq x y z
N MET A 1 4.60 14.26 10.22
CA MET A 1 3.51 13.64 9.42
C MET A 1 3.82 12.17 9.12
N ILE A 2 4.95 11.83 8.48
CA ILE A 2 5.36 10.43 8.20
C ILE A 2 5.61 9.61 9.48
N ILE A 3 6.25 10.19 10.51
CA ILE A 3 6.49 9.49 11.78
C ILE A 3 5.17 9.06 12.46
N LYS A 4 4.16 9.93 12.43
CA LYS A 4 2.82 9.61 12.96
C LYS A 4 2.16 8.48 12.18
N TRP A 5 2.39 8.42 10.87
CA TRP A 5 1.90 7.34 10.01
C TRP A 5 2.56 6.00 10.36
N TRP A 6 3.89 5.96 10.46
CA TRP A 6 4.61 4.72 10.77
C TRP A 6 4.32 4.20 12.18
N ASN A 7 3.95 5.09 13.10
CA ASN A 7 3.55 4.74 14.46
C ASN A 7 2.05 4.41 14.59
N ALA A 8 1.29 4.41 13.48
CA ALA A 8 -0.12 4.05 13.53
C ALA A 8 -0.29 2.59 13.97
N THR A 9 -1.33 2.34 14.77
CA THR A 9 -1.67 1.00 15.24
C THR A 9 -2.16 0.15 14.07
N HIS A 10 -1.84 -1.14 14.11
CA HIS A 10 -2.26 -2.10 13.10
C HIS A 10 -2.92 -3.31 13.78
N THR A 11 -3.93 -3.86 13.12
CA THR A 11 -4.73 -4.98 13.62
C THR A 11 -4.28 -6.33 13.06
N ASN A 12 -3.61 -6.33 11.91
CA ASN A 12 -3.09 -7.53 11.26
C ASN A 12 -1.83 -7.25 10.44
N LYS A 13 -1.22 -8.32 9.91
CA LYS A 13 0.04 -8.26 9.15
C LYS A 13 -0.11 -7.48 7.84
N ALA A 14 -1.24 -7.60 7.13
CA ALA A 14 -1.47 -6.86 5.89
C ALA A 14 -1.57 -5.35 6.16
N HIS A 15 -2.31 -4.97 7.21
CA HIS A 15 -2.42 -3.59 7.67
C HIS A 15 -1.05 -3.02 8.04
N LYS A 16 -0.22 -3.78 8.79
CA LYS A 16 1.15 -3.39 9.13
C LYS A 16 2.00 -3.09 7.89
N ILE A 17 1.99 -4.01 6.92
CA ILE A 17 2.80 -3.87 5.70
C ILE A 17 2.42 -2.62 4.93
N ILE A 18 1.13 -2.34 4.78
CA ILE A 18 0.65 -1.17 4.05
C ILE A 18 1.00 0.13 4.77
N LEU A 19 0.84 0.18 6.10
CA LEU A 19 1.24 1.35 6.88
C LEU A 19 2.74 1.65 6.73
N GLN A 20 3.58 0.63 6.65
CA GLN A 20 5.03 0.80 6.49
C GLN A 20 5.44 1.12 5.05
N SER A 21 4.82 0.48 4.05
CA SER A 21 5.24 0.58 2.64
C SER A 21 4.64 1.78 1.90
N THR A 22 3.40 2.19 2.22
CA THR A 22 2.69 3.24 1.48
C THR A 22 3.46 4.56 1.42
N PRO A 23 4.04 5.08 2.52
CA PRO A 23 4.85 6.30 2.46
C PRO A 23 6.05 6.17 1.51
N ILE A 24 6.72 5.02 1.51
CA ILE A 24 7.87 4.74 0.64
C ILE A 24 7.43 4.70 -0.83
N LEU A 25 6.32 4.03 -1.14
CA LEU A 25 5.76 3.95 -2.49
C LEU A 25 5.32 5.32 -3.02
N ILE A 26 4.74 6.17 -2.16
CA ILE A 26 4.37 7.55 -2.50
C ILE A 26 5.63 8.36 -2.83
N CYS A 27 6.62 8.37 -1.94
CA CYS A 27 7.88 9.10 -2.15
C CYS A 27 8.58 8.64 -3.43
N TRP A 28 8.62 7.33 -3.68
CA TRP A 28 9.23 6.75 -4.87
C TRP A 28 8.53 7.20 -6.16
N ASN A 29 7.19 7.14 -6.20
CA ASN A 29 6.44 7.54 -7.39
C ASN A 29 6.47 9.06 -7.63
N LEU A 30 6.51 9.86 -6.57
CA LEU A 30 6.73 11.31 -6.68
C LEU A 30 8.11 11.62 -7.25
N TRP A 31 9.15 10.93 -6.76
CA TRP A 31 10.52 11.07 -7.27
C TRP A 31 10.59 10.68 -8.76
N LYS A 32 10.04 9.52 -9.14
CA LYS A 32 9.97 9.08 -10.55
C LYS A 32 9.26 10.12 -11.44
N ASN A 33 8.14 10.67 -10.98
CA ASN A 33 7.40 11.70 -11.72
C ASN A 33 8.19 13.01 -11.88
N ARG A 34 8.89 13.45 -10.82
CA ARG A 34 9.80 14.61 -10.88
C ARG A 34 10.93 14.39 -11.88
N CYS A 35 11.60 13.23 -11.84
CA CYS A 35 12.68 12.89 -12.76
C CYS A 35 12.19 12.79 -14.20
N SER A 36 11.00 12.21 -14.41
CA SER A 36 10.37 12.12 -15.73
C SER A 36 10.08 13.50 -16.33
N LYS A 37 9.71 14.49 -15.51
CA LYS A 37 9.54 15.88 -15.95
C LYS A 37 10.86 16.58 -16.20
N LYS A 38 11.83 16.45 -15.28
CA LYS A 38 13.11 17.16 -15.35
C LYS A 38 14.02 16.64 -16.47
N TYR A 39 14.08 15.32 -16.66
CA TYR A 39 15.05 14.67 -17.54
C TYR A 39 14.41 13.96 -18.75
N GLY A 40 13.14 13.61 -18.68
CA GLY A 40 12.46 12.83 -19.73
C GLY A 40 11.52 13.64 -20.63
N GLY A 41 11.40 14.95 -20.43
CA GLY A 41 10.49 15.82 -21.20
C GLY A 41 9.01 15.51 -21.06
N LYS A 42 8.61 14.62 -20.15
CA LYS A 42 7.21 14.21 -19.96
C LYS A 42 6.48 15.20 -19.04
N GLN A 43 5.18 15.38 -19.26
CA GLN A 43 4.36 16.17 -18.36
C GLN A 43 4.14 15.43 -17.03
N SER A 44 4.19 16.19 -15.92
CA SER A 44 3.85 15.67 -14.60
C SER A 44 2.35 15.37 -14.51
N SER A 45 1.99 14.18 -14.01
CA SER A 45 0.60 13.79 -13.82
C SER A 45 0.37 13.18 -12.43
N ILE A 46 -0.38 13.90 -11.59
CA ILE A 46 -0.75 13.43 -10.26
C ILE A 46 -1.67 12.20 -10.35
N ALA A 47 -2.57 12.16 -11.34
CA ALA A 47 -3.42 11.00 -11.57
C ALA A 47 -2.59 9.73 -11.83
N ARG A 48 -1.54 9.85 -12.65
CA ARG A 48 -0.61 8.74 -12.92
C ARG A 48 0.18 8.33 -11.67
N VAL A 49 0.63 9.29 -10.86
CA VAL A 49 1.31 8.99 -9.58
C VAL A 49 0.39 8.21 -8.64
N LYS A 50 -0.86 8.65 -8.46
CA LYS A 50 -1.85 7.95 -7.61
C LYS A 50 -2.08 6.52 -8.09
N PHE A 51 -2.30 6.35 -9.40
CA PHE A 51 -2.49 5.03 -10.00
C PHE A 51 -1.30 4.10 -9.75
N LEU A 52 -0.06 4.59 -9.97
CA LEU A 52 1.14 3.78 -9.75
C LEU A 52 1.34 3.40 -8.28
N VAL A 53 1.05 4.31 -7.34
CA VAL A 53 1.09 4.01 -5.90
C VAL A 53 0.10 2.89 -5.56
N MET A 54 -1.14 2.98 -6.05
CA MET A 54 -2.15 1.94 -5.85
C MET A 54 -1.70 0.60 -6.46
N LEU A 55 -1.19 0.61 -7.69
CA LEU A 55 -0.71 -0.59 -8.38
C LEU A 55 0.48 -1.24 -7.66
N ASP A 56 1.45 -0.45 -7.22
CA ASP A 56 2.62 -0.94 -6.47
C ASP A 56 2.18 -1.55 -5.13
N THR A 57 1.20 -0.93 -4.46
CA THR A 57 0.61 -1.45 -3.20
C THR A 57 -0.10 -2.78 -3.42
N PHE A 58 -0.88 -2.89 -4.50
CA PHE A 58 -1.58 -4.11 -4.87
C PHE A 58 -0.60 -5.26 -5.16
N LYS A 59 0.43 -5.00 -5.96
CA LYS A 59 1.48 -5.98 -6.28
C LYS A 59 2.21 -6.45 -5.03
N LEU A 60 2.51 -5.55 -4.10
CA LEU A 60 3.12 -5.90 -2.82
C LEU A 60 2.24 -6.87 -2.03
N LEU A 61 0.94 -6.58 -1.91
CA LEU A 61 0.00 -7.44 -1.19
C LEU A 61 -0.17 -8.80 -1.84
N GLN A 62 -0.29 -8.84 -3.17
CA GLN A 62 -0.37 -10.10 -3.92
C GLN A 62 0.91 -10.92 -3.79
N THR A 63 2.08 -10.27 -3.67
CA THR A 63 3.36 -10.96 -3.48
C THR A 63 3.49 -11.55 -2.07
N VAL A 64 3.09 -10.81 -1.03
CA VAL A 64 3.23 -11.26 0.36
C VAL A 64 2.12 -12.22 0.76
N PHE A 65 0.91 -12.02 0.23
CA PHE A 65 -0.29 -12.79 0.56
C PHE A 65 -0.98 -13.27 -0.72
N PRO A 66 -0.35 -14.21 -1.47
CA PRO A 66 -0.86 -14.67 -2.75
C PRO A 66 -2.18 -15.44 -2.63
N TYR A 67 -2.50 -15.94 -1.44
CA TYR A 67 -3.71 -16.71 -1.14
C TYR A 67 -4.95 -15.83 -0.89
N ILE A 68 -4.80 -14.51 -0.79
CA ILE A 68 -5.91 -13.57 -0.59
C ILE A 68 -6.26 -12.93 -1.94
N THR A 69 -7.54 -12.97 -2.31
CA THR A 69 -8.04 -12.24 -3.48
C THR A 69 -8.18 -10.76 -3.15
N TRP A 70 -7.16 -9.98 -3.48
CA TRP A 70 -7.14 -8.54 -3.22
C TRP A 70 -8.06 -7.78 -4.21
N PRO A 71 -8.92 -6.87 -3.75
CA PRO A 71 -9.72 -6.01 -4.63
C PRO A 71 -8.85 -4.87 -5.19
N LEU A 72 -9.09 -4.51 -6.46
CA LEU A 72 -8.41 -3.38 -7.12
C LEU A 72 -8.91 -2.00 -6.68
N GLU A 73 -10.15 -1.94 -6.18
CA GLU A 73 -10.73 -0.69 -5.68
C GLU A 73 -10.13 -0.35 -4.31
N TRP A 74 -9.48 0.81 -4.20
CA TRP A 74 -8.77 1.24 -2.98
C TRP A 74 -9.65 1.21 -1.72
N ARG A 75 -10.90 1.64 -1.83
CA ARG A 75 -11.82 1.66 -0.68
C ARG A 75 -12.11 0.25 -0.18
N ARG A 76 -12.46 -0.66 -1.09
CA ARG A 76 -12.69 -2.08 -0.75
C ARG A 76 -11.42 -2.74 -0.22
N LEU A 77 -10.26 -2.37 -0.75
CA LEU A 77 -8.97 -2.85 -0.27
C LEU A 77 -8.79 -2.48 1.19
N CYS A 78 -8.90 -1.18 1.53
CA CYS A 78 -8.80 -0.71 2.91
C CYS A 78 -9.80 -1.41 3.83
N THR A 79 -11.06 -1.53 3.43
CA THR A 79 -12.08 -2.23 4.24
C THR A 79 -11.73 -3.70 4.47
N LEU A 80 -11.23 -4.41 3.46
CA LEU A 80 -10.80 -5.81 3.60
C LEU A 80 -9.61 -5.91 4.57
N ILE A 81 -8.63 -5.02 4.43
CA ILE A 81 -7.45 -5.00 5.30
C ILE A 81 -7.85 -4.71 6.75
N GLU A 82 -8.78 -3.78 6.98
CA GLU A 82 -9.24 -3.45 8.33
C GLU A 82 -10.09 -4.57 8.94
N SER A 83 -10.88 -5.28 8.11
CA SER A 83 -11.74 -6.38 8.56
C SER A 83 -11.04 -7.73 8.68
N CYS A 84 -9.78 -7.86 8.21
CA CYS A 84 -8.97 -9.06 8.42
C CYS A 84 -8.64 -9.23 9.92
N PHE A 85 -9.51 -9.94 10.64
CA PHE A 85 -9.21 -10.50 11.95
C PHE A 85 -8.61 -11.89 11.74
N HIS A 86 -7.34 -12.08 12.11
CA HIS A 86 -6.85 -13.43 12.33
C HIS A 86 -7.53 -13.96 13.59
N ASP A 87 -8.41 -14.94 13.41
CA ASP A 87 -8.99 -15.71 14.51
C ASP A 87 -7.87 -16.59 15.08
N THR A 88 -7.08 -16.03 15.98
CA THR A 88 -6.08 -16.80 16.76
C THR A 88 -6.84 -17.62 17.79
N LYS A 89 -7.63 -18.60 17.33
CA LYS A 89 -8.06 -19.69 18.19
C LYS A 89 -6.80 -20.48 18.53
N ILE A 90 -6.23 -20.19 19.68
CA ILE A 90 -5.24 -21.05 20.31
C ILE A 90 -6.00 -22.36 20.58
N THR A 91 -5.86 -23.34 19.68
CA THR A 91 -6.22 -24.71 19.98
C THR A 91 -5.19 -25.19 20.99
N ILE A 92 -5.52 -25.03 22.27
CA ILE A 92 -4.80 -25.69 23.36
C ILE A 92 -5.16 -27.18 23.18
N VAL A 93 -4.21 -27.96 22.67
CA VAL A 93 -4.25 -29.43 22.65
C VAL A 93 -3.82 -29.94 24.01
#